data_AF-A0A8U1EJM8-F1
#
_entry.id   AF-A0A8U1EJM8-F1
#
_cell.length_a   1.000
_cell.length_b   1.000
_cell.length_c   1.000
_cell.angle_alpha   90.00
_cell.angle_beta   90.00
_cell.angle_gamma   90.00
#
_symmetry.space_group_name_H-M   'P 1'
#
loop_
_entity.id
_entity.type
_entity.pdbx_description
1 polymer ?
#
loop_
_entity_poly.entity_id
_entity_poly.type
_entity_poly.pdbx_seq_one_letter_code
_entity_poly.pdbx_strand_id
1 'polypeptide(L)'
;MGLPALEFSDCYLDSPQFRDRLKSHELELDKTNKFIKELIKDGKALIQALKNLSTAKRKFAESLNEFKFQCIGDAETDDEICIAKSLQEFAGVLQNLEDERTRMIENANDVLIMPLERFRKEQISAAKEAKKKYDKETEKYCAVLEKHLSLSAKKKEAHLHEADSQVDHVRQHFYEVSLEYVFKVQEVQERKMFDFVEPLLAFLQGLFTYYHHGYELAKDFNHFKTDLTISIQNTRNRFESTRSEVECLMRKMKENPHEHKSISHDTMEGYLFVQEKRSFVSTWVKYYCTYHREPKRVTMVLFDQKSGGKVGEEESFTLKSCTRRKTDSIEKRFCFDVEGVDRSGVITMQALSEEDRRLWMEAMDGREPVYNLNRDSQSEGMVQLDVVGFNVVKKFIYAVETRGIDEQGLYRIVGVNSRVQNLLGLAMDPKTCADVELDSTEWEIKTITSAIKFYLRYGTVKFYLRYGTVKFYLRYGTVKFYLRYGTVKFYLRYGTVMFYLKYGTVKFYLRYGTVKFYLRYGTVKFYLRYGTVKFYLRYGTVKFYLRYGTVKFYLRSSPGDD
;
A
#
# COMPACT_ATOMS: atom_id res chain seq x y z
N MET A 1 32.47 46.33 -49.41
CA MET A 1 32.15 47.56 -50.15
C MET A 1 30.70 47.51 -50.59
N GLY A 2 29.99 48.64 -50.56
CA GLY A 2 28.60 48.73 -51.03
C GLY A 2 28.48 48.58 -52.55
N LEU A 3 27.25 48.54 -53.06
CA LEU A 3 27.00 48.52 -54.50
C LEU A 3 27.43 49.86 -55.12
N PRO A 4 28.03 49.85 -56.32
CA PRO A 4 28.42 51.07 -57.03
C PRO A 4 27.17 51.85 -57.46
N ALA A 5 27.23 53.19 -57.44
CA ALA A 5 26.11 54.03 -57.86
C ALA A 5 25.77 53.83 -59.35
N LEU A 6 24.47 53.82 -59.66
CA LEU A 6 23.96 53.86 -61.03
C LEU A 6 23.59 55.31 -61.35
N GLU A 7 24.32 55.97 -62.24
CA GLU A 7 23.98 57.34 -62.63
C GLU A 7 23.04 57.30 -63.84
N PHE A 8 22.01 58.15 -63.85
CA PHE A 8 21.11 58.23 -65.01
C PHE A 8 21.83 58.69 -66.28
N SER A 9 22.86 59.53 -66.16
CA SER A 9 23.67 59.99 -67.28
C SER A 9 24.39 58.85 -68.02
N ASP A 10 24.71 57.76 -67.30
CA ASP A 10 25.38 56.59 -67.88
C ASP A 10 24.46 55.78 -68.81
N CYS A 11 23.14 55.91 -68.67
CA CYS A 11 22.16 55.22 -69.52
C CYS A 11 22.27 55.64 -70.99
N TYR A 12 22.66 56.88 -71.26
CA TYR A 12 22.80 57.38 -72.62
C TYR A 12 24.07 56.86 -73.30
N LEU A 13 25.15 56.72 -72.53
CA LEU A 13 26.44 56.22 -73.02
C LEU A 13 26.46 54.70 -73.15
N ASP A 14 25.66 54.01 -72.32
CA ASP A 14 25.55 52.55 -72.29
C ASP A 14 26.91 51.83 -72.23
N SER A 15 27.83 52.37 -71.44
CA SER A 15 29.21 51.90 -71.39
C SER A 15 29.32 50.48 -70.79
N PRO A 16 30.38 49.72 -71.14
CA PRO A 16 30.66 48.44 -70.48
C PRO A 16 30.72 48.56 -68.95
N GLN A 17 31.30 49.65 -68.43
CA GLN A 17 31.40 49.90 -66.99
C GLN A 17 30.02 50.16 -66.36
N PHE A 18 29.09 50.81 -67.08
CA PHE A 18 27.71 50.95 -66.64
C PHE A 18 27.00 49.59 -66.59
N ARG A 19 27.14 48.78 -67.66
CA ARG A 19 26.57 47.42 -67.72
C ARG A 19 27.09 46.51 -66.61
N ASP A 20 28.38 46.59 -66.28
CA ASP A 20 28.98 45.84 -65.17
C ASP A 20 28.43 46.27 -63.79
N ARG A 21 28.23 47.57 -63.59
CA ARG A 21 27.57 48.10 -62.37
C ARG A 21 26.13 47.61 -62.30
N LEU A 22 25.37 47.73 -63.38
CA LEU A 22 23.98 47.27 -63.46
C LEU A 22 23.87 45.77 -63.13
N LYS A 23 24.74 44.94 -63.72
CA LYS A 23 24.84 43.50 -63.43
C LYS A 23 25.13 43.21 -61.97
N SER A 24 25.94 44.05 -61.30
CA SER A 24 26.19 43.91 -59.86
C SER A 24 24.93 44.14 -59.02
N HIS A 25 24.10 45.12 -59.40
CA HIS A 25 22.79 45.35 -58.77
C HIS A 25 21.81 44.20 -59.03
N GLU A 26 21.76 43.67 -60.24
CA GLU A 26 20.92 42.53 -60.60
C GLU A 26 21.26 41.27 -59.78
N LEU A 27 22.55 40.99 -59.61
CA LEU A 27 23.02 39.89 -58.77
C LEU A 27 22.57 40.06 -57.32
N GLU A 28 22.58 41.30 -56.79
CA GLU A 28 22.11 41.58 -55.44
C GLU A 28 20.59 41.43 -55.30
N LEU A 29 19.82 41.83 -56.31
CA LEU A 29 18.37 41.61 -56.34
C LEU A 29 18.02 40.11 -56.32
N ASP A 30 18.75 39.29 -57.09
CA ASP A 30 18.54 37.84 -57.10
C ASP A 30 18.92 37.18 -55.77
N LYS A 31 20.02 37.62 -55.12
CA LYS A 31 20.37 37.19 -53.77
C LYS A 31 19.30 37.58 -52.76
N THR A 32 18.85 38.83 -52.80
CA THR A 32 17.77 39.35 -51.95
C THR A 32 16.51 38.50 -52.10
N ASN A 33 16.06 38.25 -53.33
CA ASN A 33 14.88 37.42 -53.59
C ASN A 33 14.99 35.98 -53.04
N LYS A 34 16.17 35.35 -53.14
CA LYS A 34 16.42 34.02 -52.56
C LYS A 34 16.38 34.08 -51.03
N PHE A 35 17.04 35.08 -50.45
CA PHE A 35 17.09 35.27 -49.00
C PHE A 35 15.70 35.48 -48.41
N ILE A 36 14.90 36.39 -48.98
CA ILE A 36 13.52 36.66 -48.53
C ILE A 36 12.67 35.39 -48.59
N LYS A 37 12.83 34.57 -49.64
CA LYS A 37 12.09 33.32 -49.79
C LYS A 37 12.40 32.32 -48.67
N GLU A 38 13.67 32.14 -48.32
CA GLU A 38 14.05 31.27 -47.19
C GLU A 38 13.62 31.88 -45.85
N LEU A 39 13.74 33.19 -45.66
CA LEU A 39 13.28 33.85 -44.44
C LEU A 39 11.77 33.68 -44.21
N ILE A 40 10.96 33.80 -45.25
CA ILE A 40 9.51 33.54 -45.16
C ILE A 40 9.24 32.09 -44.76
N LYS A 41 9.97 31.14 -45.32
CA LYS A 41 9.84 29.72 -45.00
C LYS A 41 10.22 29.45 -43.55
N ASP A 42 11.33 29.99 -43.08
CA ASP A 42 11.79 29.83 -41.70
C ASP A 42 10.86 30.54 -40.71
N GLY A 43 10.35 31.73 -41.06
CA GLY A 43 9.34 32.45 -40.28
C GLY A 43 8.04 31.65 -40.13
N LYS A 44 7.55 31.02 -41.22
CA LYS A 44 6.39 30.11 -41.15
C LYS A 44 6.65 28.90 -40.26
N ALA A 45 7.84 28.31 -40.34
CA ALA A 45 8.23 27.20 -39.47
C ALA A 45 8.29 27.60 -37.99
N LEU A 46 8.82 28.78 -37.69
CA LEU A 46 8.83 29.36 -36.33
C LEU A 46 7.41 29.55 -35.79
N ILE A 47 6.52 30.18 -36.58
CA ILE A 47 5.11 30.38 -36.22
C ILE A 47 4.44 29.03 -35.93
N GLN A 48 4.69 28.00 -36.75
CA GLN A 48 4.14 26.67 -36.52
C GLN A 48 4.68 26.02 -35.25
N ALA A 49 5.97 26.16 -34.95
CA ALA A 49 6.56 25.66 -33.71
C ALA A 49 5.94 26.33 -32.47
N LEU A 50 5.73 27.65 -32.52
CA LEU A 50 5.07 28.40 -31.46
C LEU A 50 3.61 27.95 -31.24
N LYS A 51 2.88 27.65 -32.31
CA LYS A 51 1.52 27.07 -32.25
C LYS A 51 1.54 25.72 -31.54
N ASN A 52 2.43 24.82 -31.94
CA ASN A 52 2.53 23.49 -31.34
C ASN A 52 2.86 23.57 -29.84
N LEU A 53 3.78 24.45 -29.45
CA LEU A 53 4.11 24.70 -28.05
C LEU A 53 2.89 25.20 -27.27
N SER A 54 2.10 26.11 -27.86
CA SER A 54 0.89 26.62 -27.21
C SER A 54 -0.15 25.55 -26.99
N THR A 55 -0.42 24.72 -28.00
CA THR A 55 -1.32 23.57 -27.88
C THR A 55 -0.86 22.61 -26.77
N ALA A 56 0.44 22.29 -26.71
CA ALA A 56 0.97 21.39 -25.69
C ALA A 56 0.80 21.96 -24.27
N LYS A 57 1.09 23.25 -24.07
CA LYS A 57 0.93 23.91 -22.76
C LYS A 57 -0.52 24.03 -22.33
N ARG A 58 -1.44 24.35 -23.25
CA ARG A 58 -2.88 24.38 -22.94
C ARG A 58 -3.40 23.01 -22.51
N LYS A 59 -3.04 21.95 -23.24
CA LYS A 59 -3.43 20.58 -22.87
C LYS A 59 -2.89 20.18 -21.49
N PHE A 60 -1.66 20.59 -21.16
CA PHE A 60 -1.10 20.35 -19.83
C PHE A 60 -1.89 21.11 -18.74
N ALA A 61 -2.25 22.38 -18.98
CA ALA A 61 -3.08 23.16 -18.07
C ALA A 61 -4.48 22.54 -17.88
N GLU A 62 -5.10 22.00 -18.92
CA GLU A 62 -6.36 21.25 -18.82
C GLU A 62 -6.23 20.05 -17.89
N SER A 63 -5.15 19.28 -18.03
CA SER A 63 -4.87 18.12 -17.18
C SER A 63 -4.72 18.51 -15.71
N LEU A 64 -4.13 19.67 -15.43
CA LEU A 64 -4.02 20.23 -14.08
C LEU A 64 -5.39 20.64 -13.50
N ASN A 65 -6.26 21.25 -14.33
CA ASN A 65 -7.60 21.68 -13.92
C ASN A 65 -8.54 20.51 -13.59
N GLU A 66 -8.40 19.38 -14.28
CA GLU A 66 -9.24 18.19 -14.07
C GLU A 66 -8.92 17.45 -12.76
N PHE A 67 -7.71 17.61 -12.23
CA PHE A 67 -7.29 16.90 -11.03
C PHE A 67 -7.98 17.47 -9.78
N LYS A 68 -8.56 16.58 -8.97
CA LYS A 68 -9.18 16.92 -7.68
C LYS A 68 -8.52 16.15 -6.56
N PHE A 69 -8.02 16.86 -5.57
CA PHE A 69 -7.53 16.26 -4.35
C PHE A 69 -8.71 15.71 -3.52
N GLN A 70 -8.48 14.59 -2.85
CA GLN A 70 -9.38 14.03 -1.85
C GLN A 70 -8.60 13.90 -0.56
N CYS A 71 -8.99 14.67 0.46
CA CYS A 71 -8.35 14.67 1.78
C CYS A 71 -9.00 13.63 2.70
N ILE A 72 -8.26 13.21 3.73
CA ILE A 72 -8.73 12.24 4.73
C ILE A 72 -9.50 13.00 5.81
N GLY A 73 -10.78 12.67 6.00
CA GLY A 73 -11.64 13.24 7.03
C GLY A 73 -12.89 13.91 6.45
N ASP A 74 -13.82 14.28 7.33
CA ASP A 74 -15.10 14.88 6.94
C ASP A 74 -15.03 16.41 6.72
N ALA A 75 -13.87 17.02 7.00
CA ALA A 75 -13.62 18.45 6.84
C ALA A 75 -12.20 18.71 6.35
N GLU A 76 -12.05 19.71 5.48
CA GLU A 76 -10.75 20.15 4.94
C GLU A 76 -10.23 21.35 5.75
N THR A 77 -8.92 21.37 5.99
CA THR A 77 -8.25 22.52 6.62
C THR A 77 -7.86 23.58 5.58
N ASP A 78 -7.63 24.82 6.01
CA ASP A 78 -7.24 25.92 5.10
C ASP A 78 -6.00 25.59 4.24
N ASP A 79 -5.02 24.90 4.83
CA ASP A 79 -3.81 24.44 4.12
C ASP A 79 -4.15 23.40 3.03
N GLU A 80 -5.08 22.48 3.30
CA GLU A 80 -5.53 21.47 2.34
C GLU A 80 -6.35 22.09 1.23
N ILE A 81 -7.21 23.06 1.54
CA ILE A 81 -7.97 23.81 0.52
C ILE A 81 -7.01 24.59 -0.39
N CYS A 82 -5.98 25.22 0.18
CA CYS A 82 -4.94 25.93 -0.58
C CYS A 82 -4.18 24.99 -1.53
N ILE A 83 -3.75 23.82 -1.03
CA ILE A 83 -3.08 22.79 -1.84
C ILE A 83 -4.03 22.22 -2.89
N ALA A 84 -5.30 21.96 -2.53
CA ALA A 84 -6.28 21.39 -3.43
C ALA A 84 -6.54 22.26 -4.66
N LYS A 85 -6.52 23.59 -4.47
CA LYS A 85 -6.68 24.59 -5.53
C LYS A 85 -5.40 24.89 -6.32
N SER A 86 -4.24 24.43 -5.84
CA SER A 86 -2.95 24.83 -6.41
C SER A 86 -2.77 24.45 -7.87
N LEU A 87 -3.28 23.29 -8.29
CA LEU A 87 -3.17 22.87 -9.69
C LEU A 87 -4.06 23.72 -10.61
N GLN A 88 -5.24 24.14 -10.14
CA GLN A 88 -6.10 25.07 -10.87
C GLN A 88 -5.45 26.45 -11.00
N GLU A 89 -4.79 26.94 -9.95
CA GLU A 89 -4.03 28.20 -10.01
C GLU A 89 -2.85 28.10 -10.99
N PHE A 90 -2.10 26.99 -10.98
CA PHE A 90 -1.03 26.76 -11.96
C PHE A 90 -1.56 26.69 -13.39
N ALA A 91 -2.71 26.04 -13.59
CA ALA A 91 -3.39 25.97 -14.87
C ALA A 91 -3.80 27.37 -15.37
N GLY A 92 -4.35 28.20 -14.49
CA GLY A 92 -4.73 29.58 -14.79
C GLY A 92 -3.55 30.43 -15.27
N VAL A 93 -2.41 30.35 -14.58
CA VAL A 93 -1.17 31.03 -15.02
C VAL A 93 -0.72 30.54 -16.40
N LEU A 94 -0.73 29.24 -16.64
CA LEU A 94 -0.36 28.70 -17.95
C LEU A 94 -1.32 29.16 -19.04
N GLN A 95 -2.63 29.13 -18.81
CA GLN A 95 -3.64 29.55 -19.78
C GLN A 95 -3.50 31.04 -20.13
N ASN A 96 -3.36 31.92 -19.14
CA ASN A 96 -3.19 33.35 -19.35
C ASN A 96 -1.94 33.65 -20.19
N LEU A 97 -0.82 32.99 -19.89
CA LEU A 97 0.41 33.14 -20.68
C LEU A 97 0.23 32.66 -22.13
N GLU A 98 -0.52 31.57 -22.32
CA GLU A 98 -0.80 31.05 -23.66
C GLU A 98 -1.78 31.89 -24.46
N ASP A 99 -2.69 32.62 -23.82
CA ASP A 99 -3.59 33.57 -24.50
C ASP A 99 -2.80 34.69 -25.16
N GLU A 100 -1.81 35.25 -24.46
CA GLU A 100 -0.93 36.26 -25.05
C GLU A 100 -0.03 35.71 -26.16
N ARG A 101 0.48 34.48 -26.01
CA ARG A 101 1.25 33.86 -27.11
C ARG A 101 0.37 33.65 -28.34
N THR A 102 -0.86 33.18 -28.18
CA THR A 102 -1.80 32.99 -29.30
C THR A 102 -2.04 34.32 -30.02
N ARG A 103 -2.31 35.41 -29.30
CA ARG A 103 -2.49 36.75 -29.89
C ARG A 103 -1.26 37.18 -30.71
N MET A 104 -0.06 36.98 -30.16
CA MET A 104 1.19 37.28 -30.87
C MET A 104 1.35 36.42 -32.14
N ILE A 105 1.05 35.12 -32.06
CA ILE A 105 1.14 34.17 -33.19
C ILE A 105 0.15 34.53 -34.30
N GLU A 106 -1.08 34.87 -33.95
CA GLU A 106 -2.13 35.25 -34.91
C GLU A 106 -1.72 36.50 -35.69
N ASN A 107 -1.17 37.50 -34.98
CA ASN A 107 -0.65 38.71 -35.61
C ASN A 107 0.64 38.48 -36.41
N ALA A 108 1.46 37.47 -36.08
CA ALA A 108 2.76 37.23 -36.70
C ALA A 108 2.69 37.04 -38.23
N ASN A 109 1.62 36.40 -38.74
CA ASN A 109 1.46 36.23 -40.17
C ASN A 109 1.29 37.57 -40.90
N ASP A 110 0.50 38.47 -40.31
CA ASP A 110 0.12 39.73 -40.95
C ASP A 110 1.22 40.80 -40.80
N VAL A 111 1.97 40.78 -39.69
CA VAL A 111 3.04 41.75 -39.43
C VAL A 111 4.40 41.34 -40.01
N LEU A 112 4.65 40.04 -40.21
CA LEU A 112 5.94 39.54 -40.72
C LEU A 112 5.82 38.88 -42.10
N ILE A 113 4.97 37.85 -42.23
CA ILE A 113 4.97 37.00 -43.43
C ILE A 113 4.37 37.73 -44.63
N MET A 114 3.19 38.32 -44.48
CA MET A 114 2.50 39.00 -45.57
C MET A 114 3.29 40.19 -46.16
N PRO A 115 3.91 41.09 -45.36
CA PRO A 115 4.72 42.18 -45.90
C PRO A 115 5.91 41.69 -46.72
N LEU A 116 6.62 40.64 -46.24
CA LEU A 116 7.74 40.05 -46.96
C LEU A 116 7.31 39.38 -48.28
N GLU A 117 6.17 38.67 -48.26
CA GLU A 117 5.58 38.11 -49.48
C GLU A 117 5.17 39.21 -50.47
N ARG A 118 4.59 40.31 -49.97
CA ARG A 118 4.17 41.47 -50.76
C ARG A 118 5.37 42.13 -51.43
N PHE A 119 6.43 42.44 -50.68
CA PHE A 119 7.66 43.02 -51.23
C PHE A 119 8.22 42.16 -52.36
N ARG A 120 8.27 40.84 -52.17
CA ARG A 120 8.74 39.91 -53.20
C ARG A 120 7.83 39.88 -54.43
N LYS A 121 6.51 39.89 -54.25
CA LYS A 121 5.55 39.83 -55.36
C LYS A 121 5.50 41.14 -56.14
N GLU A 122 5.45 42.27 -55.44
CA GLU A 122 5.24 43.59 -56.05
C GLU A 122 6.55 44.24 -56.48
N GLN A 123 7.55 44.31 -55.60
CA GLN A 123 8.78 45.07 -55.88
C GLN A 123 9.77 44.26 -56.72
N ILE A 124 10.09 43.04 -56.29
CA ILE A 124 11.07 42.19 -57.00
C ILE A 124 10.53 41.77 -58.37
N SER A 125 9.24 41.40 -58.48
CA SER A 125 8.68 41.03 -59.80
C SER A 125 8.63 42.21 -60.75
N ALA A 126 8.28 43.42 -60.28
CA ALA A 126 8.28 44.61 -61.13
C ALA A 126 9.68 44.95 -61.65
N ALA A 127 10.74 44.82 -60.83
CA ALA A 127 12.12 44.98 -61.29
C ALA A 127 12.51 43.93 -62.35
N LYS A 128 12.03 42.69 -62.22
CA LYS A 128 12.24 41.63 -63.24
C LYS A 128 11.51 41.90 -64.54
N GLU A 129 10.30 42.45 -64.49
CA GLU A 129 9.58 42.87 -65.69
C GLU A 129 10.25 44.07 -66.37
N ALA A 130 10.71 45.06 -65.61
CA ALA A 130 11.49 46.18 -66.13
C ALA A 130 12.79 45.70 -66.81
N LYS A 131 13.49 44.74 -66.19
CA LYS A 131 14.66 44.10 -66.80
C LYS A 131 14.32 43.43 -68.13
N LYS A 132 13.24 42.65 -68.18
CA LYS A 132 12.82 41.96 -69.42
C LYS A 132 12.49 42.97 -70.54
N LYS A 133 11.87 44.09 -70.20
CA LYS A 133 11.59 45.19 -71.15
C LYS A 133 12.91 45.82 -71.64
N TYR A 134 13.84 46.09 -70.73
CA TYR A 134 15.17 46.62 -71.04
C TYR A 134 16.01 45.71 -71.93
N ASP A 135 16.06 44.41 -71.63
CA ASP A 135 16.81 43.43 -72.43
C ASP A 135 16.22 43.34 -73.86
N LYS A 136 14.89 43.32 -73.97
CA LYS A 136 14.19 43.30 -75.26
C LYS A 136 14.48 44.54 -76.12
N GLU A 137 14.40 45.73 -75.52
CA GLU A 137 14.69 46.96 -76.27
C GLU A 137 16.19 47.14 -76.53
N THR A 138 17.08 46.56 -75.70
CA THR A 138 18.52 46.45 -75.99
C THR A 138 18.74 45.65 -77.27
N GLU A 139 18.19 44.43 -77.37
CA GLU A 139 18.33 43.57 -78.55
C GLU A 139 17.80 44.25 -79.83
N LYS A 140 16.63 44.90 -79.73
CA LYS A 140 16.02 45.62 -80.85
C LYS A 140 16.85 46.82 -81.29
N TYR A 141 17.39 47.60 -80.36
CA TYR A 141 18.26 48.72 -80.68
C TYR A 141 19.54 48.25 -81.38
N CYS A 142 20.22 47.24 -80.85
CA CYS A 142 21.41 46.67 -81.47
C CYS A 142 21.13 46.14 -82.89
N ALA A 143 20.02 45.40 -83.09
CA ALA A 143 19.67 44.85 -84.40
C ALA A 143 19.36 45.95 -85.44
N VAL A 144 18.63 47.00 -85.06
CA VAL A 144 18.32 48.12 -85.96
C VAL A 144 19.59 48.92 -86.27
N LEU A 145 20.48 49.11 -85.29
CA LEU A 145 21.75 49.79 -85.47
C LEU A 145 22.70 49.02 -86.42
N GLU A 146 22.85 47.70 -86.25
CA GLU A 146 23.64 46.87 -87.17
C GLU A 146 23.11 46.95 -88.60
N LYS A 147 21.78 46.84 -88.76
CA LYS A 147 21.14 46.98 -90.07
C LYS A 147 21.41 48.36 -90.68
N HIS A 148 21.32 49.42 -89.88
CA HIS A 148 21.60 50.78 -90.32
C HIS A 148 23.06 50.94 -90.77
N LEU A 149 24.02 50.49 -89.97
CA LEU A 149 25.46 50.56 -90.27
C LEU A 149 25.85 49.70 -91.49
N SER A 150 25.07 48.68 -91.81
CA SER A 150 25.27 47.85 -93.02
C SER A 150 24.75 48.49 -94.32
N LEU A 151 24.05 49.64 -94.24
CA LEU A 151 23.54 50.31 -95.43
C LEU A 151 24.67 50.88 -96.29
N SER A 152 24.58 50.65 -97.60
CA SER A 152 25.52 51.24 -98.56
C SER A 152 25.31 52.75 -98.67
N ALA A 153 26.40 53.51 -98.58
CA ALA A 153 26.42 54.95 -98.86
C ALA A 153 25.95 55.34 -100.27
N LYS A 154 25.77 54.37 -101.19
CA LYS A 154 25.24 54.59 -102.54
C LYS A 154 23.70 54.56 -102.62
N LYS A 155 23.00 54.33 -101.50
CA LYS A 155 21.53 54.37 -101.45
C LYS A 155 21.03 55.80 -101.67
N LYS A 156 19.76 55.91 -102.11
CA LYS A 156 19.12 57.23 -102.27
C LYS A 156 19.06 57.93 -100.91
N GLU A 157 19.31 59.24 -100.92
CA GLU A 157 19.37 60.07 -99.71
C GLU A 157 18.09 60.00 -98.87
N ALA A 158 16.92 59.92 -99.51
CA ALA A 158 15.64 59.71 -98.83
C ALA A 158 15.60 58.39 -98.02
N HIS A 159 16.20 57.30 -98.52
CA HIS A 159 16.28 56.03 -97.81
C HIS A 159 17.30 56.07 -96.66
N LEU A 160 18.36 56.87 -96.79
CA LEU A 160 19.35 57.05 -95.71
C LEU A 160 18.71 57.85 -94.57
N HIS A 161 18.03 58.96 -94.87
CA HIS A 161 17.30 59.75 -93.87
C HIS A 161 16.20 58.98 -93.15
N GLU A 162 15.47 58.10 -93.85
CA GLU A 162 14.47 57.22 -93.21
C GLU A 162 15.14 56.26 -92.23
N ALA A 163 16.29 55.69 -92.59
CA ALA A 163 17.05 54.80 -91.72
C ALA A 163 17.68 55.54 -90.52
N ASP A 164 18.18 56.77 -90.70
CA ASP A 164 18.65 57.65 -89.61
C ASP A 164 17.52 57.88 -88.60
N SER A 165 16.36 58.33 -89.10
CA SER A 165 15.18 58.61 -88.28
C SER A 165 14.69 57.37 -87.52
N GLN A 166 14.77 56.19 -88.15
CA GLN A 166 14.42 54.93 -87.51
C GLN A 166 15.36 54.58 -86.36
N VAL A 167 16.67 54.74 -86.55
CA VAL A 167 17.67 54.50 -85.49
C VAL A 167 17.48 55.48 -84.34
N ASP A 168 17.30 56.77 -84.64
CA ASP A 168 17.13 57.80 -83.61
C ASP A 168 15.88 57.52 -82.75
N HIS A 169 14.77 57.12 -83.38
CA HIS A 169 13.55 56.77 -82.65
C HIS A 169 13.74 55.55 -81.73
N VAL A 170 14.39 54.48 -82.22
CA VAL A 170 14.65 53.28 -81.41
C VAL A 170 15.68 53.57 -80.32
N ARG A 171 16.69 54.41 -80.59
CA ARG A 171 17.68 54.86 -79.60
C ARG A 171 17.03 55.65 -78.47
N GLN A 172 16.15 56.60 -78.81
CA GLN A 172 15.42 57.38 -77.82
C GLN A 172 14.57 56.47 -76.93
N HIS A 173 13.82 55.54 -77.53
CA HIS A 173 12.99 54.62 -76.77
C HIS A 173 13.82 53.68 -75.87
N PHE A 174 14.94 53.15 -76.38
CA PHE A 174 15.88 52.36 -75.58
C PHE A 174 16.41 53.15 -74.38
N TYR A 175 16.79 54.42 -74.59
CA TYR A 175 17.26 55.30 -73.52
C TYR A 175 16.18 55.52 -72.45
N GLU A 176 14.93 55.81 -72.84
CA GLU A 176 13.80 55.96 -71.91
C GLU A 176 13.59 54.70 -71.07
N VAL A 177 13.60 53.51 -71.71
CA VAL A 177 13.46 52.23 -71.00
C VAL A 177 14.66 51.94 -70.08
N SER A 178 15.87 52.34 -70.48
CA SER A 178 17.07 52.23 -69.63
C SER A 178 16.94 53.07 -68.36
N LEU A 179 16.43 54.30 -68.48
CA LEU A 179 16.18 55.18 -67.33
C LEU A 179 15.12 54.58 -66.39
N GLU A 180 13.99 54.11 -66.94
CA GLU A 180 12.94 53.43 -66.18
C GLU A 180 13.50 52.22 -65.41
N TYR A 181 14.34 51.43 -66.06
CA TYR A 181 14.93 50.24 -65.45
C TYR A 181 15.90 50.60 -64.31
N VAL A 182 16.82 51.54 -64.55
CA VAL A 182 17.75 52.00 -63.50
C VAL A 182 17.00 52.59 -62.31
N PHE A 183 15.98 53.42 -62.56
CA PHE A 183 15.11 53.94 -61.51
C PHE A 183 14.48 52.80 -60.70
N LYS A 184 13.92 51.79 -61.38
CA LYS A 184 13.26 50.68 -60.69
C LYS A 184 14.22 49.84 -59.86
N VAL A 185 15.44 49.60 -60.35
CA VAL A 185 16.48 48.89 -59.60
C VAL A 185 16.85 49.65 -58.33
N GLN A 186 17.09 50.97 -58.44
CA GLN A 186 17.38 51.82 -57.28
C GLN A 186 16.22 51.85 -56.29
N GLU A 187 14.99 52.02 -56.76
CA GLU A 187 13.79 52.05 -55.92
C GLU A 187 13.66 50.78 -55.07
N VAL A 188 13.89 49.60 -55.66
CA VAL A 188 13.82 48.34 -54.91
C VAL A 188 14.94 48.23 -53.87
N GLN A 189 16.15 48.71 -54.17
CA GLN A 189 17.26 48.69 -53.20
C GLN A 189 16.99 49.61 -52.01
N GLU A 190 16.43 50.79 -52.24
CA GLU A 190 16.05 51.73 -51.17
C GLU A 190 14.85 51.21 -50.37
N ARG A 191 13.79 50.73 -51.06
CA ARG A 191 12.61 50.14 -50.40
C ARG A 191 12.96 48.98 -49.49
N LYS A 192 13.91 48.13 -49.91
CA LYS A 192 14.41 47.01 -49.10
C LYS A 192 14.84 47.45 -47.70
N MET A 193 15.34 48.66 -47.52
CA MET A 193 15.84 49.12 -46.23
C MET A 193 14.75 49.27 -45.18
N PHE A 194 13.51 49.61 -45.57
CA PHE A 194 12.40 49.80 -44.64
C PHE A 194 11.31 48.73 -44.79
N ASP A 195 10.89 48.38 -46.01
CA ASP A 195 9.86 47.36 -46.25
C ASP A 195 10.27 45.97 -45.73
N PHE A 196 11.57 45.75 -45.51
CA PHE A 196 12.12 44.51 -44.95
C PHE A 196 12.35 44.58 -43.44
N VAL A 197 12.84 45.71 -42.94
CA VAL A 197 13.24 45.88 -41.54
C VAL A 197 12.05 46.15 -40.63
N GLU A 198 11.06 46.92 -41.09
CA GLU A 198 9.86 47.24 -40.31
C GLU A 198 9.06 45.98 -39.90
N PRO A 199 8.77 45.01 -40.80
CA PRO A 199 8.11 43.75 -40.41
C PRO A 199 8.85 42.96 -39.34
N LEU A 200 10.19 42.92 -39.43
CA LEU A 200 11.03 42.22 -38.45
C LEU A 200 11.00 42.92 -37.09
N LEU A 201 11.08 44.26 -37.10
CA LEU A 201 10.99 45.06 -35.89
C LEU A 201 9.62 44.88 -35.22
N ALA A 202 8.53 44.93 -35.98
CA ALA A 202 7.18 44.74 -35.48
C ALA A 202 6.99 43.35 -34.85
N PHE A 203 7.53 42.30 -35.48
CA PHE A 203 7.51 40.95 -34.90
C PHE A 203 8.30 40.86 -33.59
N LEU A 204 9.49 41.46 -33.53
CA LEU A 204 10.30 41.51 -32.30
C LEU A 204 9.60 42.28 -31.18
N GLN A 205 8.91 43.38 -31.50
CA GLN A 205 8.09 44.11 -30.53
C GLN A 205 6.99 43.21 -29.95
N GLY A 206 6.28 42.45 -30.80
CA GLY A 206 5.29 41.48 -30.34
C GLY A 206 5.88 40.42 -29.39
N LEU A 207 7.09 39.91 -29.70
CA LEU A 207 7.82 39.00 -28.83
C LEU A 207 8.15 39.63 -27.47
N PHE A 208 8.64 40.87 -27.46
CA PHE A 208 8.97 41.56 -26.21
C PHE A 208 7.73 41.88 -25.37
N THR A 209 6.61 42.24 -26.00
CA THR A 209 5.33 42.41 -25.30
C THR A 209 4.89 41.10 -24.64
N TYR A 210 4.98 39.97 -25.35
CA TYR A 210 4.68 38.65 -24.79
C TYR A 210 5.58 38.32 -23.58
N TYR A 211 6.89 38.56 -23.67
CA TYR A 211 7.81 38.34 -22.55
C TYR A 211 7.51 39.24 -21.35
N HIS A 212 7.19 40.51 -21.60
CA HIS A 212 6.82 41.44 -20.55
C HIS A 212 5.55 41.00 -19.82
N HIS A 213 4.54 40.52 -20.56
CA HIS A 213 3.34 39.98 -19.94
C HIS A 213 3.62 38.75 -19.08
N GLY A 214 4.50 37.85 -19.55
CA GLY A 214 4.93 36.71 -18.75
C GLY A 214 5.65 37.10 -17.46
N TYR A 215 6.40 38.20 -17.48
CA TYR A 215 7.04 38.75 -16.28
C TYR A 215 6.01 39.30 -15.27
N GLU A 216 5.04 40.10 -15.72
CA GLU A 216 4.00 40.63 -14.82
C GLU A 216 3.15 39.50 -14.23
N LEU A 217 2.79 38.50 -15.04
CA LEU A 217 2.04 37.33 -14.55
C LEU A 217 2.81 36.54 -13.48
N ALA A 218 4.12 36.36 -13.66
CA ALA A 218 4.97 35.68 -12.67
C ALA A 218 5.08 36.47 -11.36
N LYS A 219 5.09 37.81 -11.45
CA LYS A 219 5.12 38.72 -10.31
C LYS A 219 3.81 38.66 -9.53
N ASP A 220 2.66 38.71 -10.21
CA ASP A 220 1.34 38.60 -9.57
C ASP A 220 1.15 37.23 -8.89
N PHE A 221 1.65 36.17 -9.50
CA PHE A 221 1.61 34.82 -8.95
C PHE A 221 2.47 34.63 -7.69
N ASN A 222 3.42 35.52 -7.41
CA ASN A 222 4.39 35.35 -6.33
C ASN A 222 3.76 35.35 -4.93
N HIS A 223 2.64 36.04 -4.74
CA HIS A 223 1.90 36.01 -3.48
C HIS A 223 1.37 34.60 -3.21
N PHE A 224 0.58 34.07 -4.14
CA PHE A 224 0.04 32.71 -4.05
C PHE A 224 1.14 31.65 -3.88
N LYS A 225 2.24 31.77 -4.62
CA LYS A 225 3.40 30.89 -4.48
C LYS A 225 3.94 30.86 -3.04
N THR A 226 4.01 32.01 -2.39
CA THR A 226 4.50 32.13 -1.01
C THR A 226 3.54 31.43 -0.05
N ASP A 227 2.24 31.71 -0.15
CA ASP A 227 1.21 31.09 0.68
C ASP A 227 1.19 29.57 0.49
N LEU A 228 1.23 29.10 -0.75
CA LEU A 228 1.27 27.68 -1.06
C LEU A 228 2.52 26.99 -0.49
N THR A 229 3.68 27.66 -0.52
CA THR A 229 4.91 27.12 0.06
C THR A 229 4.77 26.92 1.57
N ILE A 230 4.14 27.88 2.25
CA ILE A 230 3.84 27.80 3.68
C ILE A 230 2.86 26.65 3.93
N SER A 231 1.75 26.56 3.20
CA SER A 231 0.75 25.49 3.37
C SER A 231 1.32 24.10 3.11
N ILE A 232 2.19 23.94 2.12
CA ILE A 232 2.91 22.68 1.87
C ILE A 232 3.78 22.31 3.07
N GLN A 233 4.52 23.27 3.63
CA GLN A 233 5.38 23.00 4.78
C GLN A 233 4.57 22.66 6.04
N ASN A 234 3.46 23.38 6.28
CA ASN A 234 2.54 23.08 7.37
C ASN A 234 1.96 21.67 7.24
N THR A 235 1.51 21.30 6.05
CA THR A 235 0.95 19.97 5.77
C THR A 235 2.00 18.87 5.98
N ARG A 236 3.25 19.09 5.56
CA ARG A 236 4.37 18.17 5.83
C ARG A 236 4.62 17.99 7.33
N ASN A 237 4.68 19.09 8.08
CA ASN A 237 4.91 19.04 9.54
C ASN A 237 3.77 18.30 10.26
N ARG A 238 2.51 18.57 9.87
CA ARG A 238 1.33 17.86 10.40
C ARG A 238 1.43 16.37 10.11
N PHE A 239 1.74 15.99 8.87
CA PHE A 239 1.92 14.59 8.49
C PHE A 239 2.98 13.90 9.35
N GLU A 240 4.13 14.51 9.59
CA GLU A 240 5.19 13.93 10.43
C GLU A 240 4.73 13.69 11.87
N SER A 241 4.00 14.66 12.46
CA SER A 241 3.43 14.52 13.81
C SER A 241 2.38 13.40 13.86
N THR A 242 1.38 13.47 12.98
CA THR A 242 0.29 12.49 12.93
C THR A 242 0.81 11.09 12.61
N ARG A 243 1.82 10.95 11.75
CA ARG A 243 2.44 9.65 11.44
C ARG A 243 3.02 9.00 12.70
N SER A 244 3.74 9.76 13.52
CA SER A 244 4.30 9.24 14.78
C SER A 244 3.20 8.77 15.73
N GLU A 245 2.12 9.54 15.86
CA GLU A 245 0.95 9.20 16.68
C GLU A 245 0.23 7.95 16.17
N VAL A 246 -0.02 7.86 14.86
CA VAL A 246 -0.63 6.70 14.21
C VAL A 246 0.24 5.46 14.32
N GLU A 247 1.57 5.59 14.17
CA GLU A 247 2.50 4.49 14.39
C GLU A 247 2.50 4.01 15.85
N CYS A 248 2.42 4.93 16.81
CA CYS A 248 2.29 4.63 18.23
C CYS A 248 0.98 3.90 18.54
N LEU A 249 -0.14 4.40 18.00
CA LEU A 249 -1.46 3.78 18.13
C LEU A 249 -1.45 2.37 17.53
N MET A 250 -0.90 2.19 16.32
CA MET A 250 -0.73 0.88 15.69
C MET A 250 0.09 -0.06 16.59
N ARG A 251 1.18 0.42 17.19
CA ARG A 251 2.03 -0.40 18.09
C ARG A 251 1.26 -0.83 19.34
N LYS A 252 0.55 0.09 20.00
CA LYS A 252 -0.31 -0.21 21.15
C LYS A 252 -1.36 -1.28 20.81
N MET A 253 -2.03 -1.12 19.66
CA MET A 253 -3.03 -2.08 19.16
C MET A 253 -2.45 -3.47 18.90
N LYS A 254 -1.18 -3.57 18.49
CA LYS A 254 -0.47 -4.86 18.28
C LYS A 254 -0.02 -5.52 19.58
N GLU A 255 0.40 -4.73 20.57
CA GLU A 255 0.93 -5.23 21.84
C GLU A 255 -0.19 -5.87 22.68
N ASN A 256 -1.37 -5.24 22.78
CA ASN A 256 -2.51 -5.74 23.57
C ASN A 256 -3.83 -5.78 22.77
N PRO A 257 -4.01 -6.68 21.79
CA PRO A 257 -5.21 -6.72 20.93
C PRO A 257 -6.52 -6.92 21.70
N HIS A 258 -6.47 -7.60 22.86
CA HIS A 258 -7.64 -7.92 23.66
C HIS A 258 -8.12 -6.77 24.56
N GLU A 259 -7.24 -5.85 24.95
CA GLU A 259 -7.59 -4.68 25.79
C GLU A 259 -8.30 -3.59 24.97
N HIS A 260 -8.14 -3.61 23.65
CA HIS A 260 -8.75 -2.65 22.74
C HIS A 260 -10.02 -3.18 22.04
N LYS A 261 -10.49 -4.38 22.41
CA LYS A 261 -11.85 -4.80 22.07
C LYS A 261 -12.81 -3.87 22.82
N SER A 262 -13.51 -2.99 22.10
CA SER A 262 -14.57 -2.16 22.67
C SER A 262 -15.69 -3.06 23.20
N ILE A 263 -15.68 -3.35 24.50
CA ILE A 263 -16.83 -3.95 25.16
C ILE A 263 -17.75 -2.77 25.49
N SER A 264 -18.57 -2.38 24.52
CA SER A 264 -19.64 -1.44 24.77
C SER A 264 -20.64 -2.09 25.74
N HIS A 265 -21.06 -1.34 26.75
CA HIS A 265 -22.03 -1.85 27.73
C HIS A 265 -23.43 -2.01 27.11
N ASP A 266 -23.69 -1.30 26.00
CA ASP A 266 -25.00 -1.21 25.36
C ASP A 266 -25.05 -1.93 24.01
N THR A 267 -23.90 -2.23 23.42
CA THR A 267 -23.81 -2.88 22.10
C THR A 267 -22.80 -4.04 22.08
N MET A 268 -23.19 -5.15 21.46
CA MET A 268 -22.30 -6.28 21.21
C MET A 268 -22.28 -6.57 19.71
N GLU A 269 -21.09 -6.61 19.12
CA GLU A 269 -20.93 -6.83 17.68
C GLU A 269 -19.85 -7.86 17.37
N GLY A 270 -20.02 -8.55 16.25
CA GLY A 270 -19.03 -9.51 15.76
C GLY A 270 -19.62 -10.61 14.89
N TYR A 271 -18.75 -11.47 14.38
CA TYR A 271 -19.16 -12.55 13.48
C TYR A 271 -19.72 -13.75 14.24
N LEU A 272 -20.90 -14.21 13.82
CA LEU A 272 -21.52 -15.45 14.27
C LEU A 272 -21.85 -16.34 13.07
N PHE A 273 -21.81 -17.65 13.26
CA PHE A 273 -22.32 -18.60 12.27
C PHE A 273 -23.73 -19.00 12.67
N VAL A 274 -24.69 -18.87 11.76
CA VAL A 274 -26.09 -19.21 12.01
C VAL A 274 -26.46 -20.47 11.23
N GLN A 275 -27.15 -21.38 11.90
CA GLN A 275 -27.61 -22.63 11.30
C GLN A 275 -28.89 -22.39 10.51
N GLU A 276 -28.79 -22.39 9.19
CA GLU A 276 -29.93 -22.44 8.29
C GLU A 276 -30.36 -23.89 8.07
N LYS A 277 -31.65 -24.18 8.28
CA LYS A 277 -32.24 -25.49 7.98
C LYS A 277 -32.97 -25.40 6.65
N ARG A 278 -32.44 -26.07 5.62
CA ARG A 278 -33.18 -26.35 4.37
C ARG A 278 -33.63 -27.81 4.40
N SER A 279 -34.69 -28.14 3.65
CA SER A 279 -35.56 -29.33 3.81
C SER A 279 -34.89 -30.68 4.13
N PHE A 280 -33.60 -30.88 3.83
CA PHE A 280 -32.84 -32.07 4.22
C PHE A 280 -31.38 -31.81 4.66
N VAL A 281 -30.88 -30.57 4.64
CA VAL A 281 -29.48 -30.24 4.95
C VAL A 281 -29.42 -28.97 5.80
N SER A 282 -28.65 -29.04 6.90
CA SER A 282 -28.31 -27.85 7.68
C SER A 282 -27.01 -27.23 7.17
N THR A 283 -27.04 -25.94 6.84
CA THR A 283 -25.87 -25.16 6.43
C THR A 283 -25.56 -24.10 7.47
N TRP A 284 -24.27 -23.81 7.67
CA TRP A 284 -23.82 -22.74 8.56
C TRP A 284 -23.39 -21.54 7.74
N VAL A 285 -24.07 -20.42 7.93
CA VAL A 285 -23.82 -19.19 7.18
C VAL A 285 -23.21 -18.16 8.12
N LYS A 286 -22.17 -17.46 7.67
CA LYS A 286 -21.45 -16.45 8.46
C LYS A 286 -22.16 -15.10 8.33
N TYR A 287 -22.61 -14.55 9.45
CA TYR A 287 -23.20 -13.22 9.54
C TYR A 287 -22.33 -12.31 10.40
N TYR A 288 -22.31 -11.02 10.08
CA TYR A 288 -21.92 -9.98 11.03
C TYR A 288 -23.15 -9.60 11.84
N CYS A 289 -23.12 -9.85 13.14
CA CYS A 289 -24.24 -9.63 14.03
C CYS A 289 -23.97 -8.43 14.93
N THR A 290 -24.99 -7.61 15.16
CA THR A 290 -24.98 -6.49 16.09
C THR A 290 -26.18 -6.62 17.02
N TYR A 291 -25.96 -6.51 18.32
CA TYR A 291 -26.99 -6.50 19.33
C TYR A 291 -26.98 -5.17 20.07
N HIS A 292 -28.16 -4.57 20.22
CA HIS A 292 -28.39 -3.38 21.03
C HIS A 292 -29.23 -3.75 22.25
N ARG A 293 -28.73 -3.48 23.46
CA ARG A 293 -29.38 -3.83 24.74
C ARG A 293 -30.73 -3.16 24.90
N GLU A 294 -30.87 -1.91 24.48
CA GLU A 294 -32.15 -1.21 24.39
C GLU A 294 -32.38 -0.86 22.91
N PRO A 295 -33.36 -1.47 22.21
CA PRO A 295 -34.54 -2.19 22.70
C PRO A 295 -34.43 -3.74 22.67
N LYS A 296 -33.27 -4.33 22.95
CA LYS A 296 -32.97 -5.77 22.75
C LYS A 296 -33.03 -6.21 21.29
N ARG A 297 -32.55 -5.39 20.36
CA ARG A 297 -32.59 -5.66 18.92
C ARG A 297 -31.33 -6.39 18.47
N VAL A 298 -31.50 -7.49 17.74
CA VAL A 298 -30.43 -8.20 17.04
C VAL A 298 -30.55 -7.92 15.55
N THR A 299 -29.47 -7.46 14.93
CA THR A 299 -29.33 -7.26 13.49
C THR A 299 -28.27 -8.22 12.96
N MET A 300 -28.51 -8.82 11.81
CA MET A 300 -27.66 -9.79 11.15
C MET A 300 -27.47 -9.38 9.69
N VAL A 301 -26.23 -9.18 9.29
CA VAL A 301 -25.86 -8.77 7.94
C VAL A 301 -24.99 -9.83 7.31
N LEU A 302 -25.38 -10.30 6.13
CA LEU A 302 -24.57 -11.25 5.38
C LEU A 302 -23.37 -10.49 4.78
N PHE A 303 -22.15 -10.84 5.20
CA PHE A 303 -20.94 -10.15 4.77
C PHE A 303 -19.86 -11.14 4.35
N ASP A 304 -19.57 -11.16 3.05
CA ASP A 304 -18.50 -11.97 2.48
C ASP A 304 -17.27 -11.13 2.14
N GLN A 305 -16.21 -11.35 2.92
CA GLN A 305 -14.91 -10.69 2.75
C GLN A 305 -14.22 -11.10 1.44
N LYS A 306 -14.54 -12.26 0.87
CA LYS A 306 -13.90 -12.76 -0.36
C LYS A 306 -14.50 -12.17 -1.65
N SER A 307 -15.74 -11.68 -1.60
CA SER A 307 -16.43 -11.07 -2.75
C SER A 307 -16.35 -9.53 -2.78
N GLY A 308 -15.36 -8.95 -2.09
CA GLY A 308 -15.13 -7.50 -2.06
C GLY A 308 -15.98 -6.75 -1.04
N GLY A 309 -16.57 -7.44 -0.06
CA GLY A 309 -17.30 -6.80 1.04
C GLY A 309 -18.68 -6.26 0.65
N LYS A 310 -19.37 -6.89 -0.31
CA LYS A 310 -20.76 -6.56 -0.59
C LYS A 310 -21.61 -6.88 0.64
N VAL A 311 -22.26 -5.87 1.18
CA VAL A 311 -23.25 -5.98 2.26
C VAL A 311 -24.49 -6.66 1.67
N GLY A 312 -24.83 -7.84 2.17
CA GLY A 312 -26.03 -8.58 1.79
C GLY A 312 -27.28 -8.07 2.52
N GLU A 313 -28.37 -8.83 2.43
CA GLU A 313 -29.63 -8.49 3.10
C GLU A 313 -29.45 -8.40 4.63
N GLU A 314 -30.05 -7.36 5.21
CA GLU A 314 -30.07 -7.11 6.65
C GLU A 314 -31.34 -7.72 7.26
N GLU A 315 -31.17 -8.70 8.15
CA GLU A 315 -32.26 -9.25 8.96
C GLU A 315 -32.19 -8.66 10.37
N SER A 316 -33.32 -8.21 10.93
CA SER A 316 -33.38 -7.78 12.33
C SER A 316 -34.58 -8.35 13.08
N PHE A 317 -34.41 -8.62 14.37
CA PHE A 317 -35.48 -9.12 15.25
C PHE A 317 -35.26 -8.71 16.72
N THR A 318 -36.34 -8.66 17.49
CA THR A 318 -36.27 -8.39 18.94
C THR A 318 -35.96 -9.67 19.71
N LEU A 319 -34.94 -9.67 20.55
CA LEU A 319 -34.52 -10.82 21.36
C LEU A 319 -35.55 -11.13 22.46
N LYS A 320 -36.06 -12.36 22.46
CA LYS A 320 -36.93 -12.91 23.50
C LYS A 320 -36.15 -13.68 24.56
N SER A 321 -35.30 -14.61 24.13
CA SER A 321 -34.52 -15.46 25.02
C SER A 321 -33.20 -15.89 24.37
N CYS A 322 -32.17 -16.11 25.20
CA CYS A 322 -30.87 -16.63 24.80
C CYS A 322 -30.49 -17.76 25.75
N THR A 323 -30.16 -18.94 25.24
CA THR A 323 -29.85 -20.13 26.06
C THR A 323 -28.65 -20.86 25.51
N ARG A 324 -27.70 -21.25 26.38
CA ARG A 324 -26.56 -22.05 25.94
C ARG A 324 -27.02 -23.45 25.55
N ARG A 325 -26.56 -23.93 24.39
CA ARG A 325 -26.88 -25.28 23.91
C ARG A 325 -26.01 -26.32 24.65
N LYS A 326 -26.59 -27.49 24.97
CA LYS A 326 -25.86 -28.60 25.63
C LYS A 326 -24.82 -29.18 24.69
N THR A 327 -23.63 -29.49 25.19
CA THR A 327 -22.52 -30.04 24.39
C THR A 327 -22.91 -31.34 23.68
N ASP A 328 -23.77 -32.14 24.29
CA ASP A 328 -24.20 -33.43 23.74
C ASP A 328 -25.34 -33.30 22.72
N SER A 329 -25.94 -32.12 22.59
CA SER A 329 -27.07 -31.87 21.67
C SER A 329 -26.64 -31.36 20.29
N ILE A 330 -25.36 -31.03 20.08
CA ILE A 330 -24.85 -30.55 18.80
C ILE A 330 -23.35 -30.85 18.66
N GLU A 331 -22.92 -31.29 17.47
CA GLU A 331 -21.50 -31.62 17.21
C GLU A 331 -20.58 -30.39 17.13
N LYS A 332 -21.16 -29.19 17.04
CA LYS A 332 -20.43 -27.91 16.90
C LYS A 332 -20.13 -27.31 18.28
N ARG A 333 -18.95 -26.71 18.40
CA ARG A 333 -18.52 -26.01 19.63
C ARG A 333 -19.08 -24.59 19.69
N PHE A 334 -19.25 -24.10 20.91
CA PHE A 334 -19.57 -22.70 21.23
C PHE A 334 -20.97 -22.24 20.77
N CYS A 335 -21.92 -23.17 20.75
CA CYS A 335 -23.28 -22.91 20.28
C CYS A 335 -24.21 -22.41 21.38
N PHE A 336 -25.11 -21.53 20.99
CA PHE A 336 -26.23 -21.04 21.80
C PHE A 336 -27.44 -20.81 20.90
N ASP A 337 -28.60 -20.79 21.54
CA ASP A 337 -29.90 -20.69 20.91
C ASP A 337 -30.54 -19.36 21.26
N VAL A 338 -31.04 -18.67 20.23
CA VAL A 338 -31.68 -17.38 20.33
C VAL A 338 -33.11 -17.49 19.81
N GLU A 339 -34.06 -16.92 20.55
CA GLU A 339 -35.45 -16.80 20.11
C GLU A 339 -35.79 -15.33 19.89
N GLY A 340 -36.42 -15.02 18.76
CA GLY A 340 -36.98 -13.70 18.49
C GLY A 340 -38.43 -13.60 18.97
N VAL A 341 -38.86 -12.40 19.38
CA VAL A 341 -40.30 -12.10 19.57
C VAL A 341 -41.01 -12.13 18.22
N ASP A 342 -40.37 -11.52 17.22
CA ASP A 342 -40.93 -11.28 15.89
C ASP A 342 -40.61 -12.41 14.89
N ARG A 343 -40.01 -13.52 15.36
CA ARG A 343 -39.58 -14.64 14.52
C ARG A 343 -39.97 -15.98 15.14
N SER A 344 -40.68 -16.82 14.39
CA SER A 344 -41.07 -18.15 14.84
C SER A 344 -39.92 -19.15 14.72
N GLY A 345 -39.49 -19.71 15.85
CA GLY A 345 -38.49 -20.78 15.90
C GLY A 345 -37.17 -20.38 16.56
N VAL A 346 -36.40 -21.39 16.95
CA VAL A 346 -35.10 -21.21 17.62
C VAL A 346 -34.00 -21.05 16.57
N ILE A 347 -33.25 -19.96 16.66
CA ILE A 347 -32.08 -19.70 15.82
C ILE A 347 -30.85 -20.22 16.56
N THR A 348 -30.19 -21.23 15.99
CA THR A 348 -28.93 -21.74 16.55
C THR A 348 -27.76 -20.97 15.98
N MET A 349 -26.99 -20.35 16.87
CA MET A 349 -25.81 -19.56 16.55
C MET A 349 -24.55 -20.22 17.11
N GLN A 350 -23.42 -20.02 16.44
CA GLN A 350 -22.10 -20.49 16.82
C GLN A 350 -21.13 -19.31 16.92
N ALA A 351 -20.53 -19.14 18.10
CA ALA A 351 -19.47 -18.17 18.32
C ALA A 351 -18.09 -18.72 17.90
N LEU A 352 -17.11 -17.82 17.74
CA LEU A 352 -15.75 -18.17 17.30
C LEU A 352 -14.90 -18.81 18.42
N SER A 353 -15.19 -18.47 19.67
CA SER A 353 -14.49 -18.98 20.86
C SER A 353 -15.43 -19.14 22.05
N GLU A 354 -14.98 -19.84 23.10
CA GLU A 354 -15.74 -19.95 24.35
C GLU A 354 -15.89 -18.59 25.05
N GLU A 355 -14.89 -17.72 24.91
CA GLU A 355 -14.91 -16.37 25.45
C GLU A 355 -15.94 -15.52 24.71
N ASP A 356 -15.95 -15.54 23.36
CA ASP A 356 -16.95 -14.81 22.58
C ASP A 356 -18.36 -15.34 22.87
N ARG A 357 -18.55 -16.67 22.99
CA ARG A 357 -19.84 -17.25 23.40
C ARG A 357 -20.30 -16.69 24.74
N ARG A 358 -19.41 -16.64 25.73
CA ARG A 358 -19.72 -16.10 27.06
C ARG A 358 -20.13 -14.63 26.97
N LEU A 359 -19.40 -13.81 26.21
CA LEU A 359 -19.70 -12.39 26.03
C LEU A 359 -21.06 -12.18 25.31
N TRP A 360 -21.32 -12.94 24.24
CA TRP A 360 -22.61 -12.91 23.55
C TRP A 360 -23.78 -13.31 24.47
N MET A 361 -23.60 -14.37 25.26
CA MET A 361 -24.59 -14.78 26.26
C MET A 361 -24.80 -13.71 27.34
N GLU A 362 -23.72 -13.10 27.85
CA GLU A 362 -23.79 -12.05 28.87
C GLU A 362 -24.50 -10.79 28.36
N ALA A 363 -24.20 -10.37 27.12
CA ALA A 363 -24.88 -9.25 26.48
C ALA A 363 -26.40 -9.49 26.32
N MET A 364 -26.78 -10.73 26.02
CA MET A 364 -28.16 -11.15 25.72
C MET A 364 -28.92 -11.72 26.93
N ASP A 365 -28.45 -11.50 28.17
CA ASP A 365 -29.05 -12.05 29.41
C ASP A 365 -29.26 -13.59 29.37
N GLY A 366 -28.31 -14.29 28.76
CA GLY A 366 -28.44 -15.69 28.40
C GLY A 366 -28.39 -16.65 29.59
N ARG A 367 -29.17 -17.74 29.51
CA ARG A 367 -29.32 -18.74 30.58
C ARG A 367 -28.48 -20.00 30.32
N GLU A 368 -27.92 -20.58 31.38
CA GLU A 368 -27.29 -21.90 31.32
C GLU A 368 -28.35 -23.02 31.27
N PRO A 369 -28.11 -24.12 30.53
CA PRO A 369 -29.05 -25.23 30.47
C PRO A 369 -29.18 -25.92 31.82
N VAL A 370 -30.41 -26.18 32.26
CA VAL A 370 -30.67 -26.93 33.50
C VAL A 370 -30.19 -28.37 33.33
N TYR A 371 -29.19 -28.77 34.11
CA TYR A 371 -28.75 -30.16 34.24
C TYR A 371 -29.61 -30.84 35.29
N ASN A 372 -30.56 -31.67 34.88
CA ASN A 372 -31.13 -32.67 35.76
C ASN A 372 -30.04 -33.74 36.01
N LEU A 373 -29.23 -33.52 37.04
CA LEU A 373 -28.27 -34.50 37.55
C LEU A 373 -29.05 -35.63 38.21
N ASN A 374 -29.33 -36.69 37.45
CA ASN A 374 -29.65 -37.99 38.05
C ASN A 374 -28.41 -38.46 38.84
N ARG A 375 -28.67 -38.81 40.10
CA ARG A 375 -27.74 -39.41 41.06
C ARG A 375 -27.09 -40.65 40.45
N ASP A 376 -25.81 -40.56 40.12
CA ASP A 376 -24.89 -41.70 40.14
C ASP A 376 -23.49 -41.19 40.45
N SER A 377 -23.35 -40.70 41.68
CA SER A 377 -22.06 -40.56 42.35
C SER A 377 -21.65 -41.95 42.87
N GLN A 378 -21.16 -42.84 42.00
CA GLN A 378 -20.39 -43.98 42.46
C GLN A 378 -18.91 -43.60 42.58
N SER A 379 -18.40 -43.90 43.76
CA SER A 379 -17.06 -43.69 44.28
C SER A 379 -15.94 -44.19 43.37
N GLU A 380 -15.28 -43.28 42.64
CA GLU A 380 -13.88 -43.47 42.27
C GLU A 380 -13.01 -43.26 43.52
N GLY A 381 -12.84 -44.35 44.30
CA GLY A 381 -11.95 -44.38 45.46
C GLY A 381 -10.50 -44.07 45.04
N MET A 382 -9.99 -42.90 45.45
CA MET A 382 -8.57 -42.55 45.32
C MET A 382 -7.72 -43.56 46.12
N VAL A 383 -7.08 -44.50 45.42
CA VAL A 383 -6.14 -45.46 46.00
C VAL A 383 -4.95 -44.69 46.64
N GLN A 384 -4.74 -44.84 47.95
CA GLN A 384 -3.57 -44.29 48.66
C GLN A 384 -2.57 -45.41 48.98
N LEU A 385 -1.28 -45.09 48.87
CA LEU A 385 -0.17 -46.01 49.13
C LEU A 385 0.15 -46.01 50.64
N ASP A 386 -0.67 -46.72 51.42
CA ASP A 386 -0.53 -46.91 52.87
C ASP A 386 0.33 -48.15 53.21
N VAL A 387 0.41 -48.52 54.49
CA VAL A 387 1.23 -49.66 54.95
C VAL A 387 0.78 -50.99 54.31
N VAL A 388 -0.53 -51.15 54.09
CA VAL A 388 -1.11 -52.34 53.42
C VAL A 388 -0.71 -52.34 51.95
N GLY A 389 -0.86 -51.22 51.25
CA GLY A 389 -0.39 -51.04 49.88
C GLY A 389 1.09 -51.31 49.70
N PHE A 390 1.93 -50.90 50.66
CA PHE A 390 3.38 -51.18 50.62
C PHE A 390 3.70 -52.67 50.72
N ASN A 391 2.99 -53.40 51.56
CA ASN A 391 3.17 -54.84 51.73
C ASN A 391 2.69 -55.61 50.49
N VAL A 392 1.58 -55.19 49.89
CA VAL A 392 1.05 -55.77 48.64
C VAL A 392 2.00 -55.56 47.47
N VAL A 393 2.52 -54.33 47.30
CA VAL A 393 3.48 -54.03 46.23
C VAL A 393 4.79 -54.80 46.44
N LYS A 394 5.27 -54.97 47.68
CA LYS A 394 6.43 -55.83 47.98
C LYS A 394 6.19 -57.28 47.59
N LYS A 395 5.02 -57.85 47.93
CA LYS A 395 4.64 -59.21 47.52
C LYS A 395 4.61 -59.35 45.99
N PHE A 396 4.07 -58.36 45.27
CA PHE A 396 4.03 -58.38 43.80
C PHE A 396 5.42 -58.27 43.17
N ILE A 397 6.31 -57.43 43.72
CA ILE A 397 7.70 -57.32 43.25
C ILE A 397 8.45 -58.62 43.48
N TYR A 398 8.32 -59.22 44.67
CA TYR A 398 8.95 -60.50 44.98
C TYR A 398 8.53 -61.59 43.99
N ALA A 399 7.22 -61.71 43.69
CA ALA A 399 6.72 -62.65 42.68
C ALA A 399 7.26 -62.38 41.27
N VAL A 400 7.50 -61.11 40.91
CA VAL A 400 8.12 -60.75 39.63
C VAL A 400 9.62 -61.08 39.60
N GLU A 401 10.33 -60.85 40.70
CA GLU A 401 11.76 -61.17 40.82
C GLU A 401 12.02 -62.68 40.79
N THR A 402 11.11 -63.49 41.36
CA THR A 402 11.25 -64.95 41.40
C THR A 402 10.75 -65.66 40.14
N ARG A 403 9.66 -65.19 39.51
CA ARG A 403 9.01 -65.89 38.38
C ARG A 403 9.15 -65.20 37.03
N GLY A 404 9.47 -63.91 37.00
CA GLY A 404 9.28 -63.06 35.82
C GLY A 404 10.52 -62.31 35.32
N ILE A 405 11.65 -62.41 36.02
CA ILE A 405 12.80 -61.53 35.73
C ILE A 405 13.50 -61.88 34.40
N ASP A 406 13.38 -63.13 33.96
CA ASP A 406 13.95 -63.62 32.70
C ASP A 406 13.01 -63.43 31.49
N GLU A 407 11.77 -62.97 31.71
CA GLU A 407 10.82 -62.70 30.61
C GLU A 407 11.16 -61.39 29.87
N GLN A 408 11.57 -61.53 28.61
CA GLN A 408 11.87 -60.37 27.76
C GLN A 408 10.64 -59.49 27.53
N GLY A 409 10.77 -58.20 27.83
CA GLY A 409 9.75 -57.21 27.50
C GLY A 409 8.59 -57.11 28.49
N LEU A 410 8.73 -57.62 29.72
CA LEU A 410 7.73 -57.54 30.80
C LEU A 410 7.12 -56.13 31.00
N TYR A 411 7.91 -55.09 30.78
CA TYR A 411 7.46 -53.69 30.85
C TYR A 411 6.49 -53.28 29.73
N ARG A 412 6.47 -53.99 28.59
CA ARG A 412 5.59 -53.75 27.42
C ARG A 412 4.34 -54.62 27.40
N ILE A 413 4.37 -55.79 28.03
CA ILE A 413 3.24 -56.73 28.05
C ILE A 413 2.18 -56.24 29.05
N VAL A 414 0.90 -56.43 28.69
CA VAL A 414 -0.27 -55.97 29.45
C VAL A 414 -1.15 -57.16 29.81
N GLY A 415 -1.54 -57.25 31.08
CA GLY A 415 -2.50 -58.22 31.59
C GLY A 415 -3.94 -57.79 31.32
N VAL A 416 -4.86 -58.75 31.32
CA VAL A 416 -6.29 -58.50 31.08
C VAL A 416 -6.84 -57.60 32.20
N ASN A 417 -7.43 -56.45 31.83
CA ASN A 417 -7.80 -55.40 32.79
C ASN A 417 -8.77 -55.89 33.88
N SER A 418 -9.76 -56.73 33.54
CA SER A 418 -10.68 -57.32 34.53
C SER A 418 -9.97 -58.17 35.57
N ARG A 419 -8.96 -58.96 35.18
CA ARG A 419 -8.11 -59.74 36.09
C ARG A 419 -7.21 -58.85 36.93
N VAL A 420 -6.72 -57.74 36.37
CA VAL A 420 -5.91 -56.75 37.10
C VAL A 420 -6.75 -56.06 38.18
N GLN A 421 -7.99 -55.65 37.88
CA GLN A 421 -8.89 -55.07 38.88
C GLN A 421 -9.26 -56.09 39.96
N ASN A 422 -9.54 -57.34 39.58
CA ASN A 422 -9.89 -58.40 40.53
C ASN A 422 -8.72 -58.70 41.49
N LEU A 423 -7.50 -58.86 40.95
CA LEU A 423 -6.30 -59.08 41.75
C LEU A 423 -6.04 -57.92 42.72
N LEU A 424 -6.23 -56.67 42.28
CA LEU A 424 -6.07 -55.51 43.16
C LEU A 424 -7.19 -55.42 44.21
N GLY A 425 -8.43 -55.80 43.87
CA GLY A 425 -9.53 -55.85 44.83
C GLY A 425 -9.27 -56.85 45.95
N LEU A 426 -8.86 -58.07 45.60
CA LEU A 426 -8.52 -59.13 46.56
C LEU A 426 -7.26 -58.81 47.37
N ALA A 427 -6.22 -58.28 46.73
CA ALA A 427 -4.96 -58.00 47.41
C ALA A 427 -5.04 -56.79 48.36
N MET A 428 -5.94 -55.83 48.10
CA MET A 428 -6.07 -54.60 48.89
C MET A 428 -7.15 -54.68 49.98
N ASP A 429 -8.01 -55.69 49.98
CA ASP A 429 -8.98 -55.92 51.05
C ASP A 429 -8.31 -56.63 52.25
N PRO A 430 -8.28 -56.03 53.45
CA PRO A 430 -7.67 -56.62 54.64
C PRO A 430 -8.20 -58.02 55.00
N LYS A 431 -9.41 -58.37 54.55
CA LYS A 431 -10.03 -59.68 54.84
C LYS A 431 -9.58 -60.79 53.90
N THR A 432 -9.16 -60.47 52.68
CA THR A 432 -8.82 -61.46 51.63
C THR A 432 -7.34 -61.41 51.20
N CYS A 433 -6.58 -60.41 51.65
CA CYS A 433 -5.15 -60.25 51.34
C CYS A 433 -4.25 -61.43 51.77
N ALA A 434 -4.65 -62.18 52.81
CA ALA A 434 -3.94 -63.37 53.27
C ALA A 434 -4.11 -64.57 52.31
N ASP A 435 -5.22 -64.62 51.58
CA ASP A 435 -5.60 -65.73 50.69
C ASP A 435 -5.03 -65.57 49.27
N VAL A 436 -4.41 -64.42 48.97
CA VAL A 436 -3.79 -64.15 47.66
C VAL A 436 -2.39 -64.79 47.60
N GLU A 437 -2.33 -66.03 47.14
CA GLU A 437 -1.08 -66.74 46.84
C GLU A 437 -0.56 -66.41 45.44
N LEU A 438 0.55 -65.67 45.39
CA LEU A 438 1.17 -65.19 44.14
C LEU A 438 2.22 -66.14 43.57
N ASP A 439 2.49 -67.27 44.24
CA ASP A 439 3.39 -68.31 43.73
C ASP A 439 2.62 -69.37 42.90
N SER A 440 1.28 -69.31 42.90
CA SER A 440 0.43 -70.21 42.10
C SER A 440 0.41 -69.82 40.60
N THR A 441 0.13 -70.80 39.74
CA THR A 441 -0.03 -70.60 38.29
C THR A 441 -1.31 -69.84 37.91
N GLU A 442 -2.16 -69.51 38.88
CA GLU A 442 -3.43 -68.82 38.67
C GLU A 442 -3.23 -67.39 38.14
N TRP A 443 -2.21 -66.70 38.65
CA TRP A 443 -1.87 -65.33 38.26
C TRP A 443 -0.71 -65.31 37.28
N GLU A 444 -1.01 -64.99 36.02
CA GLU A 444 0.02 -64.76 35.00
C GLU A 444 0.88 -63.55 35.37
N ILE A 445 2.18 -63.62 35.10
CA ILE A 445 3.15 -62.58 35.48
C ILE A 445 2.84 -61.21 34.86
N LYS A 446 2.27 -61.19 33.65
CA LYS A 446 1.78 -59.98 32.97
C LYS A 446 0.62 -59.31 33.72
N THR A 447 -0.20 -60.07 34.43
CA THR A 447 -1.31 -59.57 35.28
C THR A 447 -0.77 -58.94 36.55
N ILE A 448 0.18 -59.59 37.23
CA ILE A 448 0.87 -59.05 38.42
C ILE A 448 1.62 -57.75 38.07
N THR A 449 2.38 -57.77 36.98
CA THR A 449 3.12 -56.59 36.49
C THR A 449 2.17 -55.46 36.10
N SER A 450 0.99 -55.79 35.54
CA SER A 450 -0.03 -54.79 35.21
C SER A 450 -0.77 -54.25 36.43
N ALA A 451 -0.94 -55.06 37.49
CA ALA A 451 -1.46 -54.61 38.78
C ALA A 451 -0.51 -53.63 39.47
N ILE A 452 0.80 -53.88 39.47
CA ILE A 452 1.82 -52.91 39.93
C ILE A 452 1.71 -51.60 39.12
N LYS A 453 1.68 -51.71 37.78
CA LYS A 453 1.56 -50.55 36.89
C LYS A 453 0.28 -49.77 37.15
N PHE A 454 -0.85 -50.45 37.35
CA PHE A 454 -2.15 -49.83 37.59
C PHE A 454 -2.19 -49.13 38.95
N TYR A 455 -1.76 -49.82 40.00
CA TYR A 455 -1.71 -49.29 41.36
C TYR A 455 -0.83 -48.03 41.46
N LEU A 456 0.36 -48.05 40.86
CA LEU A 456 1.27 -46.90 40.85
C LEU A 456 0.84 -45.78 39.89
N ARG A 457 0.01 -46.06 38.88
CA ARG A 457 -0.47 -45.06 37.90
C ARG A 457 -1.63 -44.22 38.45
N TYR A 458 -2.44 -44.78 39.34
CA TYR A 458 -3.61 -44.10 39.92
C TYR A 458 -3.44 -43.74 41.41
N GLY A 459 -2.38 -44.20 42.07
CA GLY A 459 -2.11 -43.91 43.48
C GLY A 459 -1.59 -42.50 43.78
N THR A 460 -1.91 -41.96 44.96
CA THR A 460 -1.19 -40.81 45.53
C THR A 460 0.03 -41.29 46.33
N VAL A 461 1.23 -40.91 45.92
CA VAL A 461 2.48 -41.30 46.60
C VAL A 461 2.97 -40.17 47.50
N LYS A 462 3.18 -40.47 48.79
CA LYS A 462 3.74 -39.53 49.79
C LYS A 462 5.12 -39.99 50.26
N PHE A 463 6.11 -39.10 50.23
CA PHE A 463 7.45 -39.36 50.76
C PHE A 463 7.77 -38.43 51.93
N TYR A 464 8.24 -39.01 53.04
CA TYR A 464 8.71 -38.29 54.23
C TYR A 464 10.18 -38.64 54.47
N LEU A 465 11.09 -37.70 54.21
CA LEU A 465 12.54 -37.93 54.33
C LEU A 465 13.21 -36.84 55.16
N ARG A 466 14.01 -37.24 56.15
CA ARG A 466 14.74 -36.30 57.02
C ARG A 466 16.07 -35.85 56.40
N TYR A 467 16.79 -36.78 55.76
CA TYR A 467 18.02 -36.55 54.99
C TYR A 467 18.02 -37.45 53.74
N GLY A 468 18.39 -36.95 52.55
CA GLY A 468 18.61 -37.81 51.37
C GLY A 468 18.49 -37.17 49.99
N THR A 469 18.86 -37.92 48.96
CA THR A 469 18.65 -37.58 47.54
C THR A 469 17.61 -38.51 46.91
N VAL A 470 16.63 -37.95 46.22
CA VAL A 470 15.52 -38.71 45.62
C VAL A 470 15.48 -38.53 44.11
N LYS A 471 15.41 -39.64 43.36
CA LYS A 471 15.25 -39.66 41.89
C LYS A 471 14.05 -40.54 41.50
N PHE A 472 13.07 -39.99 40.78
CA PHE A 472 11.89 -40.74 40.30
C PHE A 472 11.39 -40.29 38.92
N TYR A 473 10.72 -41.21 38.21
CA TYR A 473 10.07 -41.01 36.92
C TYR A 473 8.64 -41.55 36.95
N LEU A 474 7.64 -40.70 36.68
CA LEU A 474 6.23 -41.11 36.69
C LEU A 474 5.51 -40.63 35.43
N ARG A 475 4.55 -41.43 34.90
CA ARG A 475 3.82 -41.08 33.68
C ARG A 475 2.48 -40.39 33.96
N TYR A 476 1.75 -40.83 34.98
CA TYR A 476 0.48 -40.26 35.47
C TYR A 476 0.43 -40.36 37.01
N GLY A 477 -0.14 -39.37 37.73
CA GLY A 477 -0.42 -39.48 39.16
C GLY A 477 -0.29 -38.17 39.97
N THR A 478 -0.59 -38.25 41.28
CA THR A 478 -0.36 -37.15 42.24
C THR A 478 0.75 -37.51 43.22
N VAL A 479 1.75 -36.64 43.38
CA VAL A 479 2.90 -36.91 44.26
C VAL A 479 3.10 -35.80 45.28
N LYS A 480 3.30 -36.19 46.56
CA LYS A 480 3.60 -35.25 47.65
C LYS A 480 4.94 -35.59 48.32
N PHE A 481 5.78 -34.58 48.50
CA PHE A 481 7.10 -34.72 49.12
C PHE A 481 7.22 -33.81 50.35
N TYR A 482 7.72 -34.38 51.45
CA TYR A 482 8.05 -33.66 52.69
C TYR A 482 9.52 -33.91 53.04
N LEU A 483 10.39 -32.92 52.81
CA LEU A 483 11.83 -33.02 53.08
C LEU A 483 12.36 -31.91 53.99
N ARG A 484 13.19 -32.29 54.96
CA ARG A 484 13.86 -31.32 55.87
C ARG A 484 15.22 -30.87 55.33
N TYR A 485 16.06 -31.81 54.89
CA TYR A 485 17.36 -31.57 54.23
C TYR A 485 17.52 -32.52 53.03
N GLY A 486 17.64 -32.02 51.79
CA GLY A 486 17.84 -32.94 50.66
C GLY A 486 17.82 -32.35 49.25
N THR A 487 18.11 -33.21 48.27
CA THR A 487 18.05 -32.90 46.84
C THR A 487 17.04 -33.79 46.12
N VAL A 488 16.13 -33.22 45.33
CA VAL A 488 15.15 -33.99 44.55
C VAL A 488 15.34 -33.77 43.05
N LYS A 489 15.39 -34.86 42.27
CA LYS A 489 15.34 -34.87 40.80
C LYS A 489 14.13 -35.66 40.32
N PHE A 490 13.20 -35.04 39.59
CA PHE A 490 11.92 -35.66 39.26
C PHE A 490 11.40 -35.34 37.85
N TYR A 491 10.81 -36.33 37.18
CA TYR A 491 10.19 -36.19 35.86
C TYR A 491 8.76 -36.74 35.86
N LEU A 492 7.79 -35.91 35.45
CA LEU A 492 6.38 -36.30 35.33
C LEU A 492 5.81 -35.86 33.98
N ARG A 493 5.00 -36.72 33.34
CA ARG A 493 4.38 -36.39 32.05
C ARG A 493 2.99 -35.74 32.21
N TYR A 494 2.14 -36.28 33.09
CA TYR A 494 0.79 -35.77 33.38
C TYR A 494 0.48 -35.88 34.89
N GLY A 495 0.06 -34.80 35.57
CA GLY A 495 -0.43 -34.91 36.96
C GLY A 495 -0.23 -33.69 37.86
N THR A 496 -0.47 -33.88 39.17
CA THR A 496 -0.33 -32.80 40.19
C THR A 496 0.81 -33.11 41.15
N VAL A 497 1.67 -32.14 41.44
CA VAL A 497 2.81 -32.35 42.36
C VAL A 497 2.86 -31.29 43.44
N MET A 498 3.12 -31.72 44.67
CA MET A 498 3.24 -30.84 45.83
C MET A 498 4.52 -31.11 46.61
N PHE A 499 5.27 -30.04 46.90
CA PHE A 499 6.56 -30.11 47.58
C PHE A 499 6.56 -29.24 48.84
N TYR A 500 7.00 -29.81 49.96
CA TYR A 500 7.26 -29.11 51.21
C TYR A 500 8.74 -29.30 51.59
N LEU A 501 9.54 -28.23 51.46
CA LEU A 501 10.99 -28.26 51.70
C LEU A 501 11.44 -27.19 52.69
N LYS A 502 12.21 -27.59 53.71
CA LYS A 502 12.81 -26.66 54.69
C LYS A 502 14.19 -26.16 54.26
N TYR A 503 15.10 -27.06 53.89
CA TYR A 503 16.45 -26.78 53.36
C TYR A 503 16.77 -27.72 52.19
N GLY A 504 17.02 -27.23 50.97
CA GLY A 504 17.37 -28.15 49.87
C GLY A 504 17.36 -27.59 48.44
N THR A 505 17.68 -28.47 47.49
CA THR A 505 17.67 -28.16 46.04
C THR A 505 16.70 -29.07 45.28
N VAL A 506 15.83 -28.51 44.44
CA VAL A 506 14.91 -29.29 43.58
C VAL A 506 15.21 -29.03 42.11
N LYS A 507 15.32 -30.10 41.31
CA LYS A 507 15.33 -30.08 39.85
C LYS A 507 14.17 -30.91 39.32
N PHE A 508 13.22 -30.32 38.60
CA PHE A 508 12.10 -31.11 38.06
C PHE A 508 11.67 -30.71 36.64
N TYR A 509 11.06 -31.68 35.95
CA TYR A 509 10.52 -31.52 34.60
C TYR A 509 9.08 -32.03 34.55
N LEU A 510 8.14 -31.18 34.12
CA LEU A 510 6.74 -31.53 33.95
C LEU A 510 6.24 -31.16 32.54
N ARG A 511 5.54 -32.08 31.86
CA ARG A 511 4.99 -31.80 30.52
C ARG A 511 3.59 -31.19 30.58
N TYR A 512 2.67 -31.75 31.38
CA TYR A 512 1.30 -31.28 31.55
C TYR A 512 0.85 -31.40 33.02
N GLY A 513 0.41 -30.31 33.69
CA GLY A 513 -0.18 -30.42 35.03
C GLY A 513 -0.06 -29.22 35.97
N THR A 514 -0.38 -29.40 37.26
CA THR A 514 -0.31 -28.35 38.28
C THR A 514 0.77 -28.64 39.32
N VAL A 515 1.55 -27.63 39.69
CA VAL A 515 2.62 -27.79 40.70
C VAL A 515 2.51 -26.75 41.82
N LYS A 516 2.66 -27.19 43.07
CA LYS A 516 2.72 -26.32 44.26
C LYS A 516 4.01 -26.54 45.05
N PHE A 517 4.74 -25.46 45.32
CA PHE A 517 5.95 -25.47 46.15
C PHE A 517 5.77 -24.66 47.42
N TYR A 518 6.18 -25.23 48.54
CA TYR A 518 6.35 -24.56 49.82
C TYR A 518 7.81 -24.67 50.24
N LEU A 519 8.57 -23.58 50.12
CA LEU A 519 10.02 -23.54 50.35
C LEU A 519 10.39 -22.51 51.42
N ARG A 520 11.14 -22.93 52.44
CA ARG A 520 11.65 -22.01 53.48
C ARG A 520 13.05 -21.48 53.17
N TYR A 521 14.01 -22.36 52.85
CA TYR A 521 15.39 -22.04 52.44
C TYR A 521 15.83 -23.00 51.31
N GLY A 522 16.22 -22.50 50.12
CA GLY A 522 16.74 -23.39 49.07
C GLY A 522 16.71 -22.86 47.64
N THR A 523 17.06 -23.72 46.69
CA THR A 523 17.08 -23.41 45.25
C THR A 523 16.18 -24.37 44.47
N VAL A 524 15.31 -23.82 43.61
CA VAL A 524 14.47 -24.62 42.71
C VAL A 524 14.82 -24.29 41.27
N LYS A 525 15.09 -25.33 40.47
CA LYS A 525 15.20 -25.25 39.01
C LYS A 525 14.11 -26.10 38.38
N PHE A 526 13.31 -25.53 37.49
CA PHE A 526 12.27 -26.31 36.84
C PHE A 526 11.94 -25.97 35.40
N TYR A 527 11.38 -26.97 34.72
CA TYR A 527 10.95 -26.91 33.33
C TYR A 527 9.51 -27.37 33.21
N LEU A 528 8.62 -26.50 32.72
CA LEU A 528 7.22 -26.80 32.50
C LEU A 528 6.82 -26.48 31.06
N ARG A 529 6.16 -27.42 30.37
CA ARG A 529 5.68 -27.19 28.99
C ARG A 529 4.26 -26.64 28.93
N TYR A 530 3.33 -27.21 29.71
CA TYR A 530 1.91 -26.82 29.77
C TYR A 530 1.34 -26.93 31.21
N GLY A 531 0.85 -25.84 31.82
CA GLY A 531 0.15 -25.92 33.12
C GLY A 531 0.32 -24.73 34.08
N THR A 532 -0.04 -24.92 35.35
CA THR A 532 -0.05 -23.86 36.38
C THR A 532 0.92 -24.15 37.52
N VAL A 533 1.71 -23.16 37.94
CA VAL A 533 2.65 -23.29 39.07
C VAL A 533 2.37 -22.24 40.14
N LYS A 534 2.35 -22.66 41.41
CA LYS A 534 2.30 -21.75 42.57
C LYS A 534 3.52 -21.95 43.47
N PHE A 535 4.16 -20.86 43.81
CA PHE A 535 5.27 -20.83 44.76
C PHE A 535 4.91 -20.07 46.03
N TYR A 536 5.24 -20.67 47.17
CA TYR A 536 5.22 -20.02 48.48
C TYR A 536 6.66 -20.04 49.00
N LEU A 537 7.34 -18.89 48.97
CA LEU A 537 8.76 -18.77 49.31
C LEU A 537 8.97 -17.83 50.49
N ARG A 538 9.91 -18.18 51.37
CA ARG A 538 10.42 -17.29 52.43
C ARG A 538 11.82 -16.75 52.09
N TYR A 539 12.80 -17.62 51.87
CA TYR A 539 14.15 -17.26 51.44
C TYR A 539 14.67 -18.28 50.42
N GLY A 540 15.13 -17.85 49.23
CA GLY A 540 15.64 -18.78 48.23
C GLY A 540 15.62 -18.26 46.80
N THR A 541 16.18 -19.04 45.88
CA THR A 541 16.30 -18.68 44.46
C THR A 541 15.49 -19.66 43.60
N VAL A 542 14.66 -19.13 42.70
CA VAL A 542 13.90 -19.93 41.73
C VAL A 542 14.36 -19.59 40.32
N LYS A 543 14.74 -20.59 39.54
CA LYS A 543 15.00 -20.46 38.09
C LYS A 543 14.03 -21.35 37.33
N PHE A 544 13.37 -20.81 36.30
CA PHE A 544 12.34 -21.55 35.58
C PHE A 544 12.36 -21.32 34.08
N TYR A 545 11.94 -22.35 33.36
CA TYR A 545 11.71 -22.33 31.92
C TYR A 545 10.28 -22.79 31.66
N LEU A 546 9.47 -21.91 31.07
CA LEU A 546 8.06 -22.14 30.79
C LEU A 546 7.80 -21.93 29.30
N ARG A 547 7.06 -22.85 28.66
CA ARG A 547 6.64 -22.67 27.26
C ARG A 547 5.22 -22.13 27.15
N TYR A 548 4.26 -22.72 27.87
CA TYR A 548 2.87 -22.27 27.92
C TYR A 548 2.29 -22.53 29.33
N GLY A 549 1.85 -21.50 30.06
CA GLY A 549 1.30 -21.68 31.41
C GLY A 549 1.28 -20.42 32.27
N THR A 550 0.80 -20.55 33.51
CA THR A 550 0.70 -19.42 34.47
C THR A 550 1.53 -19.69 35.72
N VAL A 551 2.27 -18.68 36.20
CA VAL A 551 3.07 -18.76 37.42
C VAL A 551 2.56 -17.73 38.42
N LYS A 552 2.32 -18.14 39.68
CA LYS A 552 1.99 -17.23 40.79
C LYS A 552 3.01 -17.37 41.92
N PHE A 553 3.53 -16.23 42.38
CA PHE A 553 4.44 -16.15 43.52
C PHE A 553 3.72 -15.55 44.73
N TYR A 554 3.92 -16.17 45.89
CA TYR A 554 3.54 -15.65 47.19
C TYR A 554 4.82 -15.53 48.02
N LEU A 555 5.31 -14.31 48.12
CA LEU A 555 6.51 -13.95 48.89
C LEU A 555 6.06 -13.37 50.24
N ARG A 556 6.72 -13.76 51.32
CA ARG A 556 6.51 -13.15 52.63
C ARG A 556 7.73 -12.31 52.99
N SER A 557 7.65 -11.00 52.76
CA SER A 557 8.62 -10.02 53.28
C SER A 557 8.36 -9.78 54.77
N SER A 558 9.42 -9.59 55.55
CA SER A 558 9.32 -9.13 56.94
C SER A 558 8.82 -7.68 56.95
N PRO A 559 7.97 -7.26 57.90
CA PRO A 559 7.64 -5.85 58.06
C PRO A 559 8.90 -5.13 58.57
N GLY A 560 9.29 -4.04 57.92
CA GLY A 560 10.33 -3.13 58.41
C GLY A 560 9.70 -2.13 59.37
N ASP A 561 10.40 -1.86 60.47
CA ASP A 561 10.11 -0.82 61.46
C ASP A 561 10.13 0.59 60.83
N ASP A 562 9.26 1.48 61.35
CA ASP A 562 9.00 2.86 60.91
C ASP A 562 10.23 3.79 60.84
#